data_AF-A0A517DWT0-F1
#
_entry.id   AF-A0A517DWT0-F1
#
_cell.length_a   1.000
_cell.length_b   1.000
_cell.length_c   1.000
_cell.angle_alpha   90.00
_cell.angle_beta   90.00
_cell.angle_gamma   90.00
#
_symmetry.space_group_name_H-M   'P 1'
#
loop_
_entity.id
_entity.type
_entity.pdbx_description
1 polymer ?
#
loop_
_entity_poly.entity_id
_entity_poly.type
_entity_poly.pdbx_seq_one_letter_code
_entity_poly.pdbx_strand_id
1 'polypeptide(L)'
;MPATNFINDCISESDYLGYLPYIKAFEYIICNHNELMSLPVVFGVHGKWGVGKSTFLSLIKKNLDLTNKFFTIELNPWEYGNDNNFVATFLTKLYKETESHLCNNEKKQEDIISTLFKLILKPFKITADLQLAKVEYDFNKLNFPSQKQIIDDFITENFAKKETIKFILNAEIFETKKVIIFIDDLDRCPADKVMEVIESIKLVLNSRNCIFFLGCDKEYLENALSLKYKDFIQFCQRRIKNDRIAG
;
A
#
# COMPACT_ATOMS: atom_id res chain seq x y z
N MET A 1 -25.85 8.35 37.37
CA MET A 1 -25.51 7.24 36.45
C MET A 1 -24.30 7.69 35.66
N PRO A 2 -23.21 6.92 35.58
CA PRO A 2 -22.13 7.28 34.67
C PRO A 2 -22.68 7.14 33.25
N ALA A 3 -22.48 8.18 32.44
CA ALA A 3 -22.86 8.15 31.03
C ALA A 3 -22.20 6.93 30.39
N THR A 4 -22.99 6.04 29.80
CA THR A 4 -22.51 5.06 28.83
C THR A 4 -21.96 5.87 27.66
N ASN A 5 -20.68 6.24 27.76
CA ASN A 5 -19.94 6.78 26.64
C ASN A 5 -19.85 5.63 25.63
N PHE A 6 -20.74 5.66 24.64
CA PHE A 6 -20.49 4.98 23.39
C PHE A 6 -19.16 5.54 22.88
N ILE A 7 -18.09 4.77 23.05
CA ILE A 7 -16.83 5.05 22.38
C ILE A 7 -17.15 4.74 20.92
N ASN A 8 -17.18 5.79 20.08
CA ASN A 8 -17.31 5.64 18.64
C ASN A 8 -16.29 4.61 18.16
N ASP A 9 -16.64 3.82 17.14
CA ASP A 9 -15.75 2.82 16.54
C ASP A 9 -14.41 3.50 16.19
N CYS A 10 -13.38 3.17 16.96
CA CYS A 10 -12.07 3.79 16.85
C CYS A 10 -10.98 2.73 17.02
N ILE A 11 -9.88 2.95 16.31
CA ILE A 11 -8.68 2.14 16.45
C ILE A 11 -8.17 2.32 17.89
N SER A 12 -7.93 1.20 18.59
CA SER A 12 -7.42 1.27 19.94
C SER A 12 -5.91 1.38 19.97
N GLU A 13 -5.38 2.31 20.78
CA GLU A 13 -3.94 2.44 21.01
C GLU A 13 -3.36 1.38 21.95
N SER A 14 -4.25 0.67 22.67
CA SER A 14 -3.93 -0.39 23.62
C SER A 14 -4.49 -1.71 23.15
N ASP A 15 -3.80 -2.80 23.49
CA ASP A 15 -4.23 -4.14 23.09
C ASP A 15 -5.34 -4.68 24.01
N TYR A 16 -6.60 -4.38 23.69
CA TYR A 16 -7.76 -4.96 24.36
C TYR A 16 -8.20 -6.30 23.77
N LEU A 17 -7.68 -6.68 22.60
CA LEU A 17 -8.08 -7.88 21.85
C LEU A 17 -7.09 -9.05 22.04
N GLY A 18 -6.01 -8.85 22.79
CA GLY A 18 -5.01 -9.88 23.09
C GLY A 18 -4.07 -10.17 21.91
N TYR A 19 -3.84 -9.19 21.04
CA TYR A 19 -2.96 -9.30 19.89
C TYR A 19 -1.46 -9.20 20.21
N LEU A 20 -1.06 -8.83 21.43
CA LEU A 20 0.33 -8.58 21.81
C LEU A 20 1.29 -9.73 21.47
N PRO A 21 0.95 -11.02 21.70
CA PRO A 21 1.83 -12.13 21.30
C PRO A 21 2.08 -12.17 19.79
N TYR A 22 1.04 -11.90 18.99
CA TYR A 22 1.13 -11.87 17.53
C TYR A 22 1.92 -10.66 17.05
N ILE A 23 1.67 -9.48 17.64
CA ILE A 23 2.42 -8.25 17.32
C ILE A 23 3.91 -8.47 17.59
N LYS A 24 4.27 -9.08 18.73
CA LYS A 24 5.66 -9.42 19.06
C LYS A 24 6.27 -10.44 18.11
N ALA A 25 5.50 -11.42 17.66
CA ALA A 25 5.95 -12.38 16.65
C ALA A 25 6.23 -11.69 15.31
N PHE A 26 5.34 -10.82 14.83
CA PHE A 26 5.55 -10.05 13.60
C PHE A 26 6.74 -9.08 13.73
N GLU A 27 6.86 -8.38 14.85
CA GLU A 27 8.01 -7.51 15.14
C GLU A 27 9.33 -8.29 15.03
N TYR A 28 9.40 -9.47 15.66
CA TYR A 28 10.57 -10.35 15.59
C TYR A 28 10.84 -10.81 14.15
N ILE A 29 9.82 -11.31 13.45
CA ILE A 29 9.95 -11.82 12.08
C ILE A 29 10.44 -10.73 11.13
N ILE A 30 9.89 -9.51 11.20
CA ILE A 30 10.27 -8.38 10.34
C ILE A 30 11.66 -7.85 10.71
N CYS A 31 11.97 -7.71 12.01
CA CYS A 31 13.29 -7.25 12.44
C CYS A 31 14.42 -8.21 12.01
N ASN A 32 14.13 -9.49 11.88
CA ASN A 32 15.08 -10.53 11.47
C ASN A 32 14.80 -11.05 10.04
N HIS A 33 14.18 -10.23 9.19
CA HIS A 33 13.75 -10.65 7.85
C HIS A 33 14.88 -11.24 7.01
N ASN A 34 16.11 -10.71 7.11
CA ASN A 34 17.27 -11.21 6.36
C ASN A 34 17.57 -12.70 6.58
N GLU A 35 17.17 -13.26 7.72
CA GLU A 35 17.39 -14.67 8.07
C GLU A 35 16.11 -15.50 7.93
N LEU A 36 14.94 -14.89 8.13
CA LEU A 36 13.67 -15.60 8.29
C LEU A 36 12.77 -15.57 7.04
N MET A 37 13.01 -14.65 6.10
CA MET A 37 12.16 -14.52 4.90
C MET A 37 12.91 -13.94 3.70
N SER A 38 12.43 -14.26 2.50
CA SER A 38 12.84 -13.57 1.27
C SER A 38 11.87 -12.43 0.96
N LEU A 39 12.39 -11.24 0.68
CA LEU A 39 11.60 -10.11 0.24
C LEU A 39 11.48 -10.06 -1.29
N PRO A 40 10.37 -9.53 -1.83
CA PRO A 40 9.26 -8.92 -1.10
C PRO A 40 8.22 -9.92 -0.60
N VAL A 41 7.44 -9.52 0.42
CA VAL A 41 6.41 -10.37 1.03
C VAL A 41 5.10 -9.61 1.25
N VAL A 42 3.98 -10.33 1.19
CA VAL A 42 2.64 -9.82 1.48
C VAL A 42 2.00 -10.65 2.58
N PHE A 43 1.61 -9.99 3.67
CA PHE A 43 0.82 -10.56 4.75
C PHE A 43 -0.65 -10.15 4.58
N GLY A 44 -1.53 -11.11 4.32
CA GLY A 44 -2.98 -10.90 4.34
C GLY A 44 -3.52 -11.03 5.76
N VAL A 45 -4.13 -9.96 6.29
CA VAL A 45 -4.83 -9.93 7.57
C VAL A 45 -6.33 -10.05 7.28
N HIS A 46 -6.84 -11.26 7.45
CA HIS A 46 -8.22 -11.61 7.12
C HIS A 46 -9.12 -11.66 8.34
N GLY A 47 -10.36 -11.21 8.17
CA GLY A 47 -11.39 -11.27 9.20
C GLY A 47 -12.64 -10.49 8.80
N LYS A 48 -13.78 -10.83 9.40
CA LYS A 48 -15.05 -10.13 9.18
C LYS A 48 -14.99 -8.67 9.64
N TRP A 49 -15.99 -7.87 9.29
CA TRP A 49 -16.13 -6.52 9.84
C TRP A 49 -16.14 -6.54 11.38
N GLY A 50 -15.46 -5.57 12.01
CA GLY A 50 -15.51 -5.37 13.47
C GLY A 50 -14.65 -6.31 14.31
N VAL A 51 -13.87 -7.22 13.71
CA VAL A 51 -12.97 -8.12 14.48
C VAL A 51 -11.65 -7.49 14.89
N GLY A 52 -11.42 -6.22 14.54
CA GLY A 52 -10.21 -5.48 14.94
C GLY A 52 -9.01 -5.60 14.00
N LYS A 53 -9.21 -5.86 12.70
CA LYS A 53 -8.13 -5.86 11.68
C LYS A 53 -7.33 -4.55 11.68
N SER A 54 -8.02 -3.42 11.62
CA SER A 54 -7.41 -2.08 11.65
C SER A 54 -6.63 -1.84 12.93
N THR A 55 -7.15 -2.32 14.08
CA THR A 55 -6.42 -2.28 15.36
C THR A 55 -5.17 -3.15 15.30
N PHE A 56 -5.25 -4.36 14.76
CA PHE A 56 -4.10 -5.24 14.60
C PHE A 56 -3.00 -4.61 13.73
N LEU A 57 -3.36 -4.06 12.56
CA LEU A 57 -2.43 -3.39 11.66
C LEU A 57 -1.79 -2.17 12.31
N SER A 58 -2.59 -1.32 12.95
CA SER A 58 -2.12 -0.12 13.66
C SER A 58 -1.15 -0.46 14.78
N LEU A 59 -1.42 -1.51 15.56
CA LEU A 59 -0.54 -1.94 16.64
C LEU A 59 0.79 -2.52 16.12
N ILE A 60 0.77 -3.28 15.03
CA ILE A 60 2.01 -3.73 14.35
C ILE A 60 2.82 -2.53 13.89
N LYS A 61 2.18 -1.59 13.18
CA LYS A 61 2.84 -0.36 12.71
C LYS A 61 3.48 0.39 13.87
N LYS A 62 2.71 0.70 14.92
CA LYS A 62 3.19 1.41 16.11
C LYS A 62 4.44 0.75 16.71
N ASN A 63 4.45 -0.58 16.85
CA ASN A 63 5.62 -1.29 17.36
C ASN A 63 6.84 -1.18 16.43
N LEU A 64 6.64 -1.23 15.12
CA LEU A 64 7.72 -1.12 14.14
C LEU A 64 8.25 0.30 14.03
N ASP A 65 7.40 1.32 14.12
CA ASP A 65 7.79 2.75 14.13
C ASP A 65 8.77 3.02 15.27
N LEU A 66 8.52 2.45 16.46
CA LEU A 66 9.39 2.57 17.64
C LEU A 66 10.80 2.02 17.41
N THR A 67 10.99 1.10 16.46
CA THR A 67 12.32 0.57 16.14
C THR A 67 13.15 1.54 15.32
N ASN A 68 12.51 2.46 14.58
CA ASN A 68 13.15 3.37 13.62
C ASN A 68 14.01 2.65 12.55
N LYS A 69 13.80 1.34 12.33
CA LYS A 69 14.54 0.53 11.34
C LYS A 69 13.89 0.49 9.96
N PHE A 70 12.64 0.96 9.86
CA PHE A 70 11.80 0.81 8.68
C PHE A 70 11.15 2.13 8.30
N PHE A 71 10.84 2.30 7.02
CA PHE A 71 9.91 3.33 6.57
C PHE A 71 8.51 2.73 6.56
N THR A 72 7.62 3.23 7.40
CA THR A 72 6.26 2.70 7.51
C THR A 72 5.27 3.62 6.82
N ILE A 73 4.49 3.07 5.90
CA ILE A 73 3.53 3.83 5.10
C ILE A 73 2.15 3.21 5.30
N GLU A 74 1.18 4.04 5.67
CA GLU A 74 -0.22 3.64 5.76
C GLU A 74 -0.99 4.14 4.53
N LEU A 75 -1.84 3.30 3.95
CA LEU A 75 -2.67 3.61 2.79
C LEU A 75 -4.06 3.03 3.00
N ASN A 76 -5.08 3.87 2.98
CA ASN A 76 -6.48 3.46 3.08
C ASN A 76 -7.14 3.75 1.74
N PRO A 77 -7.28 2.77 0.82
CA PRO A 77 -7.64 3.06 -0.56
C PRO A 77 -9.04 3.64 -0.73
N TRP A 78 -9.92 3.49 0.26
CA TRP A 78 -11.26 4.07 0.28
C TRP A 78 -11.27 5.57 0.56
N GLU A 79 -10.23 6.11 1.22
CA GLU A 79 -10.10 7.54 1.50
C GLU A 79 -9.78 8.34 0.24
N TYR A 80 -9.22 7.67 -0.77
CA TYR A 80 -8.83 8.28 -2.03
C TYR A 80 -9.97 8.08 -3.03
N GLY A 81 -10.59 9.18 -3.46
CA GLY A 81 -11.64 9.15 -4.48
C GLY A 81 -11.21 8.44 -5.78
N ASN A 82 -12.19 8.12 -6.62
CA ASN A 82 -11.99 7.32 -7.85
C ASN A 82 -10.95 7.88 -8.83
N ASP A 83 -10.59 9.17 -8.72
CA ASP A 83 -9.65 9.84 -9.62
C ASP A 83 -8.18 9.71 -9.17
N ASN A 84 -7.92 9.28 -7.93
CA ASN A 84 -6.56 9.22 -7.37
C ASN A 84 -5.90 7.85 -7.58
N ASN A 85 -4.78 7.83 -8.29
CA ASN A 85 -3.97 6.62 -8.52
C ASN A 85 -3.24 6.18 -7.22
N PHE A 86 -3.44 4.91 -6.81
CA PHE A 86 -2.80 4.33 -5.61
C PHE A 86 -1.27 4.49 -5.61
N VAL A 87 -0.61 4.30 -6.76
CA VAL A 87 0.85 4.41 -6.90
C VAL A 87 1.31 5.84 -6.62
N ALA A 88 0.57 6.85 -7.09
CA ALA A 88 0.91 8.26 -6.85
C ALA A 88 0.79 8.61 -5.35
N THR A 89 -0.25 8.11 -4.69
CA THR A 89 -0.43 8.27 -3.24
C THR A 89 0.70 7.59 -2.47
N PHE A 90 1.05 6.36 -2.85
CA PHE A 90 2.17 5.63 -2.28
C PHE A 90 3.48 6.40 -2.42
N LEU A 91 3.84 6.86 -3.63
CA LEU A 91 5.07 7.61 -3.86
C LEU A 91 5.13 8.92 -3.08
N THR A 92 3.98 9.61 -2.96
CA THR A 92 3.88 10.85 -2.17
C THR A 92 4.10 10.59 -0.68
N LYS A 93 3.47 9.54 -0.12
CA LYS A 93 3.67 9.17 1.28
C LYS A 93 5.08 8.67 1.54
N LEU A 94 5.64 7.87 0.63
CA LEU A 94 7.03 7.42 0.68
C LEU A 94 7.99 8.61 0.73
N TYR A 95 7.80 9.61 -0.13
CA TYR A 95 8.61 10.84 -0.11
C TYR A 95 8.57 11.51 1.27
N LYS A 96 7.37 11.80 1.78
CA LYS A 96 7.19 12.48 3.08
C LYS A 96 7.83 11.70 4.22
N GLU A 97 7.66 10.38 4.23
CA GLU A 97 8.24 9.51 5.25
C GLU A 97 9.77 9.54 5.18
N THR A 98 10.34 9.38 3.98
CA THR A 98 11.79 9.43 3.79
C THR A 98 12.38 10.80 4.15
N GLU A 99 11.74 11.90 3.74
CA GLU A 99 12.14 13.27 4.06
C GLU A 99 12.17 13.51 5.57
N SER A 100 11.11 13.11 6.30
CA SER A 100 11.02 13.29 7.75
C SER A 100 12.12 12.55 8.52
N HIS A 101 12.52 11.37 8.06
CA HIS A 101 13.61 10.59 8.65
C HIS A 101 15.00 11.17 8.34
N LEU A 102 15.15 11.92 7.25
CA LEU A 102 16.42 12.49 6.80
C LEU A 102 16.70 13.87 7.37
N CYS A 103 15.68 14.69 7.64
CA CYS A 103 15.86 15.95 8.36
C CYS A 103 16.47 15.77 9.78
N ASN A 104 16.51 14.53 10.28
CA ASN A 104 17.19 14.17 11.52
C ASN A 104 18.65 13.68 11.31
N ASN A 105 19.14 13.60 10.07
CA ASN A 105 20.47 13.10 9.67
C ASN A 105 21.18 14.10 8.71
N GLU A 106 22.45 13.83 8.36
CA GLU A 106 23.33 14.77 7.65
C GLU A 106 22.79 15.31 6.30
N LYS A 107 22.91 16.63 6.09
CA LYS A 107 22.49 17.42 4.90
C LYS A 107 22.77 16.81 3.52
N LYS A 108 23.77 15.94 3.39
CA LYS A 108 24.20 15.38 2.10
C LYS A 108 23.20 14.36 1.53
N GLN A 109 22.41 13.69 2.39
CA GLN A 109 21.38 12.73 1.96
C GLN A 109 20.09 13.41 1.50
N GLU A 110 19.77 14.59 2.04
CA GLU A 110 18.60 15.39 1.66
C GLU A 110 18.68 15.86 0.20
N ASP A 111 19.87 16.25 -0.27
CA ASP A 111 20.09 16.72 -1.65
C ASP A 111 19.88 15.61 -2.69
N ILE A 112 20.35 14.39 -2.39
CA ILE A 112 20.23 13.22 -3.28
C ILE A 112 18.76 12.82 -3.40
N ILE A 113 18.04 12.81 -2.27
CA ILE A 113 16.65 12.34 -2.22
C ILE A 113 15.69 13.38 -2.77
N SER A 114 15.88 14.65 -2.45
CA SER A 114 15.11 15.72 -3.10
C SER A 114 15.34 15.72 -4.60
N THR A 115 16.55 15.45 -5.09
CA THR A 115 16.84 15.34 -6.53
C THR A 115 16.17 14.11 -7.16
N LEU A 116 16.31 12.94 -6.52
CA LEU A 116 15.69 11.69 -6.96
C LEU A 116 14.18 11.88 -7.08
N PHE A 117 13.51 12.29 -6.00
CA PHE A 117 12.06 12.48 -5.97
C PHE A 117 11.58 13.63 -6.87
N LYS A 118 12.33 14.73 -7.03
CA LYS A 118 12.02 15.77 -8.03
C LYS A 118 12.04 15.23 -9.46
N LEU A 119 12.99 14.37 -9.80
CA LEU A 119 13.07 13.71 -11.12
C LEU A 119 11.87 12.76 -11.34
N ILE A 120 11.42 12.08 -10.28
CA ILE A 120 10.33 11.11 -10.31
C ILE A 120 8.96 11.77 -10.35
N LEU A 121 8.74 12.86 -9.62
CA LEU A 121 7.45 13.56 -9.52
C LEU A 121 7.15 14.43 -10.77
N LYS A 122 8.20 14.80 -11.53
CA LYS A 122 8.11 15.57 -12.78
C LYS A 122 7.24 14.92 -13.87
N PRO A 123 7.39 13.63 -14.24
CA PRO A 123 6.53 12.97 -15.22
C PRO A 123 5.07 12.80 -14.74
N PHE A 124 4.82 12.81 -13.43
CA PHE A 124 3.46 12.79 -12.87
C PHE A 124 2.76 14.17 -12.86
N LYS A 125 3.38 15.23 -13.40
CA LYS A 125 2.93 16.64 -13.28
C LYS A 125 2.72 17.10 -11.83
N ILE A 126 3.44 16.50 -10.88
CA ILE A 126 3.46 16.96 -9.49
C ILE A 126 4.54 18.03 -9.42
N THR A 127 4.20 19.28 -9.72
CA THR A 127 5.11 20.43 -9.55
C THR A 127 5.31 20.65 -8.06
N ALA A 128 6.42 20.13 -7.56
CA ALA A 128 6.95 20.39 -6.23
C ALA A 128 7.49 21.83 -6.13
N ASP A 129 6.60 22.83 -6.13
CA ASP A 129 6.86 24.09 -5.41
C ASP A 129 6.63 23.80 -3.92
N LEU A 130 7.57 23.07 -3.32
CA LEU A 130 7.60 22.80 -1.89
C LEU A 130 8.15 24.03 -1.17
N GLN A 131 7.29 25.02 -0.97
CA GLN A 131 7.42 25.92 0.18
C GLN A 131 6.66 25.29 1.36
N LEU A 132 7.43 24.91 2.37
CA LEU A 132 7.01 24.42 3.69
C LEU A 132 5.92 25.31 4.30
N ALA A 133 4.65 24.91 4.22
CA ALA A 133 3.61 25.37 5.15
C ALA A 133 2.31 24.56 4.98
N LYS A 134 1.77 24.06 6.11
CA LYS A 134 0.36 23.78 6.41
C LYS A 134 -0.62 23.86 5.22
N VAL A 135 -0.88 22.76 4.52
CA VAL A 135 -2.00 22.67 3.59
C VAL A 135 -2.60 21.26 3.64
N GLU A 136 -3.86 21.15 4.07
CA GLU A 136 -4.75 20.05 3.66
C GLU A 136 -4.76 20.03 2.12
N TYR A 137 -4.18 18.99 1.53
CA TYR A 137 -4.00 18.93 0.09
C TYR A 137 -5.36 18.69 -0.59
N ASP A 138 -5.82 19.69 -1.34
CA ASP A 138 -7.03 19.62 -2.16
C ASP A 138 -6.75 18.80 -3.44
N PHE A 139 -7.19 17.55 -3.43
CA PHE A 139 -7.05 16.57 -4.50
C PHE A 139 -7.76 16.99 -5.80
N ASN A 140 -8.66 17.97 -5.76
CA ASN A 140 -9.49 18.38 -6.90
C ASN A 140 -8.74 19.16 -8.00
N LYS A 141 -7.46 19.51 -7.78
CA LYS A 141 -6.61 20.15 -8.80
C LYS A 141 -5.79 19.17 -9.64
N LEU A 142 -5.93 17.87 -9.39
CA LEU A 142 -5.28 16.83 -10.18
C LEU A 142 -6.24 16.39 -11.30
N ASN A 143 -6.03 16.92 -12.51
CA ASN A 143 -6.78 16.48 -13.69
C ASN A 143 -6.23 15.14 -14.19
N PHE A 144 -6.94 14.05 -13.88
CA PHE A 144 -6.73 12.73 -14.45
C PHE A 144 -7.79 12.47 -15.56
N PRO A 145 -7.39 12.19 -16.81
CA PRO A 145 -8.34 11.90 -17.89
C PRO A 145 -9.08 10.57 -17.67
N SER A 146 -10.22 10.36 -18.33
CA SER A 146 -11.15 9.25 -18.05
C SER A 146 -10.55 7.83 -18.08
N GLN A 147 -11.04 6.98 -17.15
CA GLN A 147 -10.57 5.64 -16.75
C GLN A 147 -10.20 4.63 -17.87
N LYS A 148 -10.80 4.71 -19.06
CA LYS A 148 -10.52 3.74 -20.14
C LYS A 148 -9.22 4.03 -20.89
N GLN A 149 -8.82 5.30 -20.97
CA GLN A 149 -7.59 5.73 -21.64
C GLN A 149 -6.38 5.60 -20.70
N ILE A 150 -6.57 5.84 -19.39
CA ILE A 150 -5.53 5.62 -18.37
C ILE A 150 -5.05 4.17 -18.37
N ILE A 151 -5.94 3.19 -18.46
CA ILE A 151 -5.57 1.76 -18.36
C ILE A 151 -4.80 1.29 -19.61
N ASP A 152 -5.20 1.74 -20.81
CA ASP A 152 -4.52 1.39 -22.06
C ASP A 152 -3.17 2.11 -22.21
N ASP A 153 -3.07 3.36 -21.74
CA ASP A 153 -1.80 4.10 -21.64
C ASP A 153 -0.91 3.56 -20.51
N PHE A 154 -1.50 3.05 -19.42
CA PHE A 154 -0.77 2.36 -18.36
C PHE A 154 -0.10 1.11 -18.91
N ILE A 155 -0.82 0.26 -19.67
CA ILE A 155 -0.29 -1.00 -20.22
C ILE A 155 0.81 -0.77 -21.27
N THR A 156 0.77 0.33 -22.03
CA THR A 156 1.73 0.60 -23.12
C THR A 156 2.92 1.48 -22.69
N GLU A 157 2.76 2.40 -21.71
CA GLU A 157 3.85 3.19 -21.09
C GLU A 157 4.59 2.46 -19.95
N ASN A 158 4.20 1.21 -19.65
CA ASN A 158 4.55 0.48 -18.42
C ASN A 158 6.04 0.14 -18.22
N PHE A 159 6.90 0.26 -19.22
CA PHE A 159 8.33 0.01 -19.02
C PHE A 159 8.99 1.13 -18.21
N ALA A 160 8.70 2.39 -18.55
CA ALA A 160 9.32 3.54 -17.89
C ALA A 160 8.85 3.71 -16.43
N LYS A 161 7.55 3.51 -16.14
CA LYS A 161 6.99 3.62 -14.78
C LYS A 161 7.50 2.51 -13.86
N LYS A 162 7.53 1.26 -14.34
CA LYS A 162 8.06 0.12 -13.59
C LYS A 162 9.56 0.26 -13.31
N GLU A 163 10.34 0.68 -14.29
CA GLU A 163 11.78 0.93 -14.10
C GLU A 163 12.03 2.11 -13.17
N THR A 164 11.19 3.16 -13.21
CA THR A 164 11.29 4.28 -12.27
C THR A 164 10.97 3.85 -10.83
N ILE A 165 9.88 3.12 -10.60
CA ILE A 165 9.51 2.63 -9.25
C ILE A 165 10.58 1.68 -8.71
N LYS A 166 11.10 0.78 -9.56
CA LYS A 166 12.24 -0.07 -9.18
C LYS A 166 13.48 0.75 -8.86
N PHE A 167 13.81 1.74 -9.69
CA PHE A 167 14.97 2.61 -9.47
C PHE A 167 14.88 3.32 -8.12
N ILE A 168 13.68 3.79 -7.74
CA ILE A 168 13.42 4.37 -6.42
C ILE A 168 13.67 3.36 -5.33
N LEU A 169 12.96 2.24 -5.38
CA LEU A 169 12.94 1.27 -4.29
C LEU A 169 14.23 0.45 -4.19
N ASN A 170 15.09 0.52 -5.21
CA ASN A 170 16.46 -0.01 -5.21
C ASN A 170 17.51 1.05 -4.86
N ALA A 171 17.13 2.29 -4.54
CA ALA A 171 18.09 3.27 -4.04
C ALA A 171 18.69 2.81 -2.70
N GLU A 172 19.96 3.15 -2.45
CA GLU A 172 20.73 2.69 -1.28
C GLU A 172 20.02 2.94 0.06
N ILE A 173 19.25 4.03 0.17
CA ILE A 173 18.48 4.32 1.38
C ILE A 173 17.51 3.17 1.74
N PHE A 174 16.92 2.52 0.74
CA PHE A 174 16.01 1.40 0.92
C PHE A 174 16.73 0.05 1.06
N GLU A 175 18.03 0.00 0.78
CA GLU A 175 18.86 -1.14 1.16
C GLU A 175 19.06 -1.16 2.68
N THR A 176 19.29 0.01 3.29
CA THR A 176 19.52 0.17 4.73
C THR A 176 18.26 0.13 5.59
N LYS A 177 17.14 0.68 5.09
CA LYS A 177 15.83 0.64 5.76
C LYS A 177 14.76 0.14 4.80
N LYS A 178 14.11 -0.99 5.14
CA LYS A 178 13.03 -1.55 4.30
C LYS A 178 11.77 -0.70 4.40
N VAL A 179 10.93 -0.77 3.36
CA VAL A 179 9.63 -0.10 3.31
C VAL A 179 8.54 -1.08 3.72
N ILE A 180 7.73 -0.72 4.70
CA ILE A 180 6.58 -1.51 5.16
C ILE A 180 5.33 -0.73 4.82
N ILE A 181 4.45 -1.34 4.02
CA ILE A 181 3.22 -0.73 3.54
C ILE A 181 2.03 -1.42 4.20
N PHE A 182 1.25 -0.66 4.95
CA PHE A 182 -0.03 -1.07 5.53
C PHE A 182 -1.16 -0.58 4.62
N ILE A 183 -1.97 -1.51 4.14
CA ILE A 183 -3.13 -1.26 3.30
C ILE A 183 -4.35 -1.78 4.06
N ASP A 184 -5.28 -0.91 4.42
CA ASP A 184 -6.47 -1.30 5.18
C ASP A 184 -7.77 -0.93 4.46
N ASP A 185 -8.89 -1.46 4.96
CA ASP A 185 -10.24 -1.16 4.51
C ASP A 185 -10.46 -1.41 3.00
N LEU A 186 -9.77 -2.39 2.42
CA LEU A 186 -9.98 -2.80 1.02
C LEU A 186 -11.41 -3.26 0.76
N ASP A 187 -12.08 -3.81 1.77
CA ASP A 187 -13.48 -4.24 1.72
C ASP A 187 -14.48 -3.09 1.67
N ARG A 188 -14.03 -1.83 1.85
CA ARG A 188 -14.85 -0.62 1.64
C ARG A 188 -14.73 -0.06 0.23
N CYS A 189 -13.77 -0.52 -0.55
CA CYS A 189 -13.50 -0.02 -1.89
C CYS A 189 -14.37 -0.72 -2.95
N PRO A 190 -14.83 -0.01 -4.00
CA PRO A 190 -15.47 -0.67 -5.14
C PRO A 190 -14.52 -1.66 -5.81
N ALA A 191 -15.07 -2.68 -6.48
CA ALA A 191 -14.28 -3.77 -7.08
C ALA A 191 -13.16 -3.27 -8.01
N ASP A 192 -13.42 -2.25 -8.83
CA ASP A 192 -12.41 -1.67 -9.72
C ASP A 192 -11.21 -1.09 -8.94
N LYS A 193 -11.50 -0.42 -7.80
CA LYS A 193 -10.47 0.15 -6.93
C LYS A 193 -9.67 -0.92 -6.21
N VAL A 194 -10.32 -1.98 -5.72
CA VAL A 194 -9.63 -3.15 -5.15
C VAL A 194 -8.64 -3.72 -6.15
N MET A 195 -9.06 -3.84 -7.41
CA MET A 195 -8.22 -4.38 -8.47
C MET A 195 -7.05 -3.48 -8.83
N GLU A 196 -7.27 -2.16 -8.88
CA GLU A 196 -6.19 -1.16 -9.03
C GLU A 196 -5.14 -1.32 -7.93
N VAL A 197 -5.56 -1.50 -6.67
CA VAL A 197 -4.64 -1.69 -5.55
C VAL A 197 -3.85 -2.98 -5.69
N ILE A 198 -4.50 -4.11 -6.00
CA ILE A 198 -3.81 -5.39 -6.21
C ILE A 198 -2.79 -5.31 -7.35
N GLU A 199 -3.15 -4.66 -8.46
CA GLU A 199 -2.24 -4.45 -9.60
C GLU A 199 -1.08 -3.55 -9.21
N SER A 200 -1.35 -2.49 -8.46
CA SER A 200 -0.32 -1.59 -7.94
C SER A 200 0.64 -2.30 -6.99
N ILE A 201 0.12 -3.14 -6.08
CA ILE A 201 0.93 -3.98 -5.22
C ILE A 201 1.83 -4.88 -6.07
N LYS A 202 1.32 -5.55 -7.11
CA LYS A 202 2.16 -6.36 -8.02
C LYS A 202 3.28 -5.55 -8.70
N LEU A 203 3.02 -4.29 -9.03
CA LEU A 203 4.03 -3.40 -9.61
C LEU A 203 5.12 -3.03 -8.60
N VAL A 204 4.71 -2.66 -7.38
CA VAL A 204 5.63 -2.28 -6.29
C VAL A 204 6.39 -3.50 -5.76
N LEU A 205 5.75 -4.68 -5.68
CA LEU A 205 6.34 -5.98 -5.33
C LEU A 205 7.42 -6.46 -6.31
N ASN A 206 7.71 -5.75 -7.39
CA ASN A 206 8.91 -6.06 -8.18
C ASN A 206 10.19 -5.46 -7.57
N SER A 207 10.10 -4.84 -6.39
CA SER A 207 11.24 -4.33 -5.63
C SER A 207 11.57 -5.24 -4.45
N ARG A 208 12.87 -5.45 -4.19
CA ARG A 208 13.34 -6.41 -3.17
C ARG A 208 13.25 -5.87 -1.73
N ASN A 209 12.75 -4.65 -1.54
CA ASN A 209 12.88 -3.93 -0.28
C ASN A 209 11.53 -3.63 0.40
N CYS A 210 10.46 -4.33 0.01
CA CYS A 210 9.10 -4.05 0.50
C CYS A 210 8.45 -5.22 1.25
N ILE A 211 7.74 -4.87 2.33
CA ILE A 211 6.86 -5.76 3.11
C ILE A 211 5.46 -5.14 3.07
N PHE A 212 4.44 -5.92 2.78
CA PHE A 212 3.05 -5.45 2.72
C PHE A 212 2.19 -6.11 3.78
N PHE A 213 1.28 -5.35 4.38
CA PHE A 213 0.19 -5.82 5.20
C PHE A 213 -1.13 -5.40 4.56
N LEU A 214 -2.04 -6.35 4.31
CA LEU A 214 -3.34 -6.09 3.70
C LEU A 214 -4.46 -6.50 4.65
N GLY A 215 -5.14 -5.52 5.24
CA GLY A 215 -6.42 -5.71 5.91
C GLY A 215 -7.53 -5.87 4.88
N CYS A 216 -8.15 -7.04 4.83
CA CYS A 216 -9.29 -7.27 3.93
C CYS A 216 -10.21 -8.38 4.42
N ASP A 217 -11.49 -8.28 4.08
CA ASP A 217 -12.39 -9.43 4.11
C ASP A 217 -12.10 -10.34 2.89
N LYS A 218 -11.82 -11.62 3.16
CA LYS A 218 -11.49 -12.60 2.12
C LYS A 218 -12.66 -12.81 1.14
N GLU A 219 -13.89 -12.89 1.64
CA GLU A 219 -15.07 -13.12 0.79
C GLU A 219 -15.30 -11.91 -0.12
N TYR A 220 -15.12 -10.71 0.41
CA TYR A 220 -15.21 -9.48 -0.37
C TYR A 220 -14.18 -9.44 -1.50
N LEU A 221 -12.92 -9.77 -1.17
CA LEU A 221 -11.81 -9.79 -2.12
C LEU A 221 -12.05 -10.80 -3.25
N GLU A 222 -12.51 -12.01 -2.91
CA GLU A 222 -12.85 -13.06 -3.88
C GLU A 222 -13.99 -12.63 -4.81
N ASN A 223 -15.00 -11.93 -4.28
CA ASN A 223 -16.10 -11.40 -5.07
C ASN A 223 -15.63 -10.29 -6.03
N ALA A 224 -14.80 -9.35 -5.57
CA ALA A 224 -14.23 -8.30 -6.39
C ALA A 224 -13.39 -8.87 -7.55
N LEU A 225 -12.55 -9.87 -7.26
CA LEU A 225 -11.77 -10.59 -8.26
C LEU A 225 -12.68 -11.32 -9.27
N SER A 226 -13.72 -11.99 -8.79
CA SER A 226 -14.64 -12.75 -9.62
C SER A 226 -15.43 -11.87 -10.60
N LEU A 227 -15.78 -10.65 -10.19
CA LEU A 227 -16.43 -9.67 -11.07
C LEU A 227 -15.50 -9.24 -12.21
N LYS A 228 -14.24 -8.92 -11.92
CA LYS A 228 -13.26 -8.50 -12.94
C LYS A 228 -12.88 -9.62 -13.90
N TYR A 229 -12.70 -10.84 -13.39
CA TYR A 229 -12.30 -12.00 -14.20
C TYR A 229 -13.49 -12.85 -14.68
N LYS A 230 -14.71 -12.34 -14.63
CA LYS A 230 -15.93 -13.09 -14.94
C LYS A 230 -15.85 -13.81 -16.29
N ASP A 231 -15.41 -13.12 -17.33
CA ASP A 231 -15.31 -13.69 -18.68
C ASP A 231 -14.23 -14.77 -18.78
N PHE A 232 -13.10 -14.57 -18.10
CA PHE A 232 -12.02 -15.55 -18.02
C PHE A 232 -12.45 -16.81 -17.26
N ILE A 233 -13.14 -16.64 -16.12
CA ILE A 233 -13.66 -17.76 -15.32
C ILE A 233 -14.69 -18.55 -16.15
N GLN A 234 -15.60 -17.87 -16.85
CA GLN A 234 -16.56 -18.52 -17.76
C GLN A 234 -15.85 -19.28 -18.89
N PHE A 235 -14.78 -18.71 -19.46
CA PHE A 235 -13.96 -19.39 -20.46
C PHE A 235 -13.33 -20.68 -19.91
N CYS A 236 -12.68 -20.62 -18.73
CA CYS A 236 -12.09 -21.78 -18.08
C CYS A 236 -13.13 -22.88 -17.78
N GLN A 237 -14.31 -22.50 -17.29
CA GLN A 237 -15.39 -23.45 -17.00
C GLN A 237 -15.91 -24.14 -18.27
N ARG A 238 -16.04 -23.41 -19.38
CA ARG A 238 -16.43 -23.99 -20.68
C ARG A 238 -15.38 -24.99 -21.17
N ARG A 239 -14.09 -24.67 -21.02
CA ARG A 239 -12.99 -25.56 -21.40
C ARG A 239 -12.98 -26.85 -20.59
N ILE A 240 -13.07 -26.76 -19.26
CA ILE A 240 -13.14 -27.95 -18.37
C ILE A 240 -14.35 -28.83 -18.72
N LYS A 241 -15.49 -28.23 -19.05
CA LYS A 241 -16.69 -28.97 -19.46
C LYS A 241 -16.48 -29.70 -20.78
N ASN A 242 -15.81 -29.07 -21.75
CA ASN A 242 -15.51 -29.69 -23.04
C ASN A 242 -14.48 -30.82 -22.93
N ASP A 243 -13.44 -30.64 -22.09
CA ASP A 243 -12.41 -31.68 -21.87
C ASP A 243 -12.99 -32.91 -21.14
N ARG A 244 -14.03 -32.74 -20.30
CA ARG A 244 -14.76 -33.84 -19.65
C ARG A 244 -15.77 -34.57 -20.55
N ILE A 245 -16.16 -33.96 -21.66
CA ILE A 245 -17.07 -34.58 -22.65
C ILE A 245 -16.25 -35.32 -23.73
N ALA A 246 -14.98 -34.93 -23.92
CA ALA A 246 -14.07 -35.50 -24.92
C ALA A 246 -13.21 -36.67 -24.41
N GLY A 247 -13.27 -37.02 -23.12
CA GLY A 247 -12.60 -38.17 -22.51
C GLY A 247 -13.60 -39.17 -21.94
#